data_AF-A0A378FWQ8-F1
#
_entry.id   AF-A0A378FWQ8-F1
#
_cell.length_a   1.000
_cell.length_b   1.000
_cell.length_c   1.000
_cell.angle_alpha   90.00
_cell.angle_beta   90.00
_cell.angle_gamma   90.00
#
_symmetry.space_group_name_H-M   'P 1'
#
loop_
_entity.id
_entity.type
_entity.pdbx_description
1 polymer ?
#
loop_
_entity_poly.entity_id
_entity_poly.type
_entity_poly.pdbx_seq_one_letter_code
_entity_poly.pdbx_strand_id
1 'polypeptide(L)'
;MTRYQHLATLLAERIEQGLYRHGEKLPSVRSLSQEHGVSISTVQQAYQLLEQQQMIVPQPRSGYFVAPRKAQPPVPPMSRPVQRPVEITQWDQVLTMLDARYDKSIIPFGGGSPDVTQPSLKPIWRELSRAIQHNLTEVLNYDELAGRRELREQIARLMLDGGSVVTADDLLLTSGCHSALSLALLSVCQPGDIIAVESPCYYGTMQMLRGLGLKTIEIPTDPETGISIEALELALDQWPIKGVILVPNCNNPLGFIMPDARKRRGAEPCPTLRYRYFRG
;
A
#
# COMPACT_ATOMS: atom_id res chain seq x y z
N MET A 1 4.38 -12.33 19.21
CA MET A 1 5.28 -11.15 19.28
C MET A 1 6.60 -11.60 19.89
N THR A 2 7.74 -11.31 19.27
CA THR A 2 9.06 -11.70 19.77
C THR A 2 9.52 -10.79 20.92
N ARG A 3 10.56 -11.18 21.67
CA ARG A 3 11.09 -10.37 22.79
C ARG A 3 11.61 -9.00 22.35
N TYR A 4 12.28 -8.92 21.20
CA TYR A 4 12.80 -7.64 20.71
C TYR A 4 11.67 -6.72 20.22
N GLN A 5 10.60 -7.28 19.61
CA GLN A 5 9.42 -6.52 19.20
C GLN A 5 8.73 -5.90 20.41
N HIS A 6 8.56 -6.67 21.49
CA HIS A 6 7.97 -6.15 22.73
C HIS A 6 8.79 -5.00 23.33
N LEU A 7 10.12 -5.13 23.39
CA LEU A 7 10.99 -4.06 23.88
C LEU A 7 10.93 -2.81 22.97
N ALA A 8 10.92 -2.99 21.65
CA ALA A 8 10.79 -1.88 20.72
C ALA A 8 9.45 -1.14 20.89
N THR A 9 8.34 -1.85 21.02
CA THR A 9 7.02 -1.25 21.27
C THR A 9 7.00 -0.46 22.57
N LEU A 10 7.53 -1.02 23.66
CA LEU A 10 7.62 -0.30 24.94
C LEU A 10 8.43 0.99 24.83
N LEU A 11 9.57 0.94 24.14
CA LEU A 11 10.40 2.13 23.93
C LEU A 11 9.73 3.16 23.03
N ALA A 12 9.02 2.70 21.99
CA ALA A 12 8.24 3.57 21.12
C ALA A 12 7.16 4.32 21.90
N GLU A 13 6.39 3.62 22.74
CA GLU A 13 5.38 4.23 23.61
C GLU A 13 5.99 5.29 24.56
N ARG A 14 7.17 5.00 25.14
CA ARG A 14 7.89 5.97 25.99
C ARG A 14 8.30 7.23 25.19
N ILE A 15 8.76 7.08 23.96
CA ILE A 15 9.09 8.21 23.08
C ILE A 15 7.83 9.01 22.75
N GLU A 16 6.73 8.35 22.37
CA GLU A 16 5.45 8.99 22.01
C GLU A 16 4.82 9.74 23.18
N GLN A 17 4.93 9.21 24.39
CA GLN A 17 4.48 9.85 25.64
C GLN A 17 5.42 10.99 26.08
N GLY A 18 6.55 11.19 25.39
CA GLY A 18 7.53 12.24 25.71
C GLY A 18 8.43 11.94 26.91
N LEU A 19 8.50 10.68 27.36
CA LEU A 19 9.44 10.25 28.40
C LEU A 19 10.89 10.32 27.92
N TYR A 20 11.12 10.17 26.61
CA TYR A 20 12.34 10.57 25.95
C TYR A 20 12.02 11.71 24.97
N ARG A 21 12.64 12.86 25.16
CA ARG A 21 12.40 14.04 24.32
C ARG A 21 13.11 13.90 22.97
N HIS A 22 12.60 14.58 21.96
CA HIS A 22 13.26 14.68 20.66
C HIS A 22 14.70 15.22 20.80
N GLY A 23 15.66 14.52 20.19
CA GLY A 23 17.09 14.83 20.32
C GLY A 23 17.73 14.34 21.63
N GLU A 24 16.97 13.72 22.54
CA GLU A 24 17.52 13.12 23.76
C GLU A 24 18.25 11.81 23.47
N LYS A 25 19.32 11.55 24.22
CA LYS A 25 20.09 10.32 24.13
C LYS A 25 19.34 9.18 24.82
N LEU A 26 19.16 8.07 24.13
CA LEU A 26 18.60 6.85 24.72
C LEU A 26 19.64 6.09 25.56
N PRO A 27 19.21 5.24 26.51
CA PRO A 27 20.11 4.42 27.30
C PRO A 27 21.02 3.55 26.43
N SER A 28 22.20 3.21 26.95
CA SER A 28 23.09 2.30 26.23
C SER A 28 22.49 0.90 26.11
N VAL A 29 22.90 0.15 25.07
CA VAL A 29 22.49 -1.25 24.86
C VAL A 29 22.71 -2.11 26.11
N ARG A 30 23.82 -1.87 26.84
CA ARG A 30 24.15 -2.60 28.06
C ARG A 30 23.22 -2.23 29.22
N SER A 31 22.90 -0.94 29.36
CA SER A 31 21.98 -0.45 30.38
C SER A 31 20.60 -1.05 30.21
N LEU A 32 20.06 -1.00 28.99
CA LEU A 32 18.75 -1.57 28.65
C LEU A 32 18.71 -3.09 28.80
N SER A 33 19.80 -3.78 28.47
CA SER A 33 19.92 -5.22 28.66
C SER A 33 19.80 -5.60 30.14
N GLN A 34 20.42 -4.82 31.03
CA GLN A 34 20.32 -5.02 32.48
C GLN A 34 18.94 -4.63 33.03
N GLU A 35 18.40 -3.47 32.63
CA GLU A 35 17.09 -2.97 33.08
C GLU A 35 15.95 -3.94 32.74
N HIS A 36 15.94 -4.50 31.53
CA HIS A 36 14.86 -5.36 31.05
C HIS A 36 15.17 -6.86 31.13
N GLY A 37 16.35 -7.24 31.63
CA GLY A 37 16.74 -8.65 31.77
C GLY A 37 16.79 -9.42 30.44
N VAL A 38 17.11 -8.73 29.33
CA VAL A 38 17.19 -9.32 27.98
C VAL A 38 18.63 -9.34 27.47
N SER A 39 18.92 -10.18 26.46
CA SER A 39 20.24 -10.21 25.84
C SER A 39 20.58 -8.90 25.13
N ILE A 40 21.87 -8.59 25.02
CA ILE A 40 22.39 -7.47 24.21
C ILE A 40 21.86 -7.52 22.77
N SER A 41 21.82 -8.71 22.16
CA SER A 41 21.29 -8.91 20.81
C SER A 41 19.82 -8.53 20.69
N THR A 42 19.01 -8.78 21.73
CA THR A 42 17.58 -8.40 21.76
C THR A 42 17.43 -6.88 21.75
N VAL A 43 18.26 -6.17 22.54
CA VAL A 43 18.24 -4.70 22.57
C VAL A 43 18.73 -4.11 21.25
N GLN A 44 19.76 -4.69 20.64
CA GLN A 44 20.24 -4.27 19.32
C GLN A 44 19.16 -4.44 18.25
N GLN A 45 18.45 -5.56 18.24
CA GLN A 45 17.33 -5.78 17.32
C GLN A 45 16.18 -4.80 17.57
N ALA A 46 15.88 -4.48 18.84
CA ALA A 46 14.87 -3.47 19.17
C ALA A 46 15.27 -2.07 18.66
N TYR A 47 16.54 -1.67 18.84
CA TYR A 47 17.07 -0.41 18.33
C TYR A 47 17.10 -0.37 16.80
N GLN A 48 17.49 -1.47 16.14
CA GLN A 48 17.40 -1.57 14.68
C GLN A 48 15.96 -1.39 14.19
N LEU A 49 14.98 -1.96 14.90
CA LEU A 49 13.57 -1.78 14.54
C LEU A 49 13.12 -0.32 14.72
N LEU A 50 13.48 0.34 15.82
CA LEU A 50 13.18 1.76 16.06
C LEU A 50 13.88 2.68 15.04
N GLU A 51 15.09 2.33 14.63
CA GLU A 51 15.86 3.04 13.59
C GLU A 51 15.19 2.88 12.22
N GLN A 52 14.76 1.67 11.86
CA GLN A 52 13.98 1.41 10.65
C GLN A 52 12.66 2.20 10.63
N GLN A 53 12.02 2.36 11.80
CA GLN A 53 10.82 3.19 11.99
C GLN A 53 11.13 4.70 12.06
N GLN A 54 12.40 5.10 11.95
CA GLN A 54 12.88 6.48 12.06
C GLN A 54 12.49 7.17 13.38
N MET A 55 12.28 6.40 14.45
CA MET A 55 12.03 6.94 15.80
C MET A 55 13.33 7.33 16.50
N ILE A 56 14.45 6.70 16.12
CA ILE A 56 15.78 6.97 16.67
C ILE A 56 16.79 7.10 15.54
N VAL A 57 17.88 7.81 15.80
CA VAL A 57 19.01 7.98 14.88
C VAL A 57 20.31 7.55 15.55
N PRO A 58 21.17 6.78 14.86
CA PRO A 58 22.50 6.48 15.38
C PRO A 58 23.39 7.71 15.24
N GLN A 59 24.15 8.01 16.29
CA GLN A 59 25.21 9.01 16.24
C GLN A 59 26.56 8.33 16.48
N PRO A 60 27.52 8.42 15.53
CA PRO A 60 28.82 7.77 15.64
C PRO A 60 29.50 8.06 16.97
N ARG A 61 29.98 6.99 17.63
CA ARG A 61 30.66 7.02 18.94
C ARG A 61 29.84 7.59 20.11
N SER A 62 28.57 7.96 19.88
CA SER A 62 27.75 8.68 20.87
C SER A 62 26.51 7.90 21.29
N GLY A 63 26.09 6.89 20.53
CA GLY A 63 24.93 6.04 20.84
C GLY A 63 23.73 6.34 19.97
N TYR A 64 22.52 6.14 20.49
CA TYR A 64 21.27 6.39 19.79
C TYR A 64 20.54 7.57 20.41
N PHE A 65 19.89 8.37 19.58
CA PHE A 65 19.15 9.56 19.99
C PHE A 65 17.73 9.50 19.42
N VAL A 66 16.75 10.02 20.15
CA VAL A 66 15.38 10.15 19.63
C VAL A 66 15.39 11.08 18.43
N ALA A 67 14.77 10.66 17.34
CA ALA A 67 14.69 11.44 16.11
C ALA A 67 14.02 12.80 16.37
N PRO A 68 14.43 13.87 15.66
CA PRO A 68 13.78 15.17 15.79
C PRO A 68 12.30 15.10 15.39
N ARG A 69 11.46 15.91 16.04
CA ARG A 69 10.02 15.96 15.74
C ARG A 69 9.82 16.34 14.28
N LYS A 70 9.25 15.44 13.49
CA LYS A 70 8.78 15.77 12.14
C LYS A 70 7.59 16.70 12.25
N ALA A 71 7.56 17.76 11.42
CA ALA A 71 6.36 18.57 11.28
C ALA A 71 5.21 17.65 10.80
N GLN A 72 4.10 17.67 11.52
CA GLN A 72 2.89 16.97 11.09
C GLN A 72 2.11 17.91 10.17
N PRO A 73 1.97 17.59 8.87
CA PRO A 73 1.13 18.39 8.00
C PRO A 73 -0.33 18.29 8.47
N PRO A 74 -1.17 19.30 8.19
CA PRO A 74 -2.58 19.23 8.50
C PRO A 74 -3.23 18.06 7.75
N VAL A 75 -4.03 17.28 8.48
CA VAL A 75 -4.83 16.19 7.91
C VAL A 75 -6.03 16.80 7.17
N PRO A 76 -6.33 16.40 5.92
CA PRO A 76 -7.48 16.92 5.20
C PRO A 76 -8.80 16.50 5.88
N PRO A 77 -9.90 17.24 5.71
CA PRO A 77 -11.20 16.77 6.21
C PRO A 77 -11.71 15.59 5.38
N MET A 78 -12.63 14.80 5.95
CA MET A 78 -13.39 13.79 5.21
C MET A 78 -14.06 14.41 3.98
N SER A 79 -14.00 13.69 2.86
CA SER A 79 -14.57 14.14 1.59
C SER A 79 -16.11 14.24 1.63
N ARG A 80 -16.66 15.02 0.70
CA ARG A 80 -18.11 15.22 0.51
C ARG A 80 -18.50 15.03 -0.96
N PRO A 81 -18.41 13.79 -1.49
CA PRO A 81 -18.73 13.51 -2.87
C PRO A 81 -20.22 13.66 -3.17
N VAL A 82 -20.54 13.73 -4.46
CA VAL A 82 -21.92 13.71 -4.95
C VAL A 82 -22.54 12.33 -4.65
N GLN A 83 -23.71 12.31 -4.00
CA GLN A 83 -24.38 11.08 -3.56
C GLN A 83 -25.22 10.41 -4.68
N ARG A 84 -24.62 10.20 -5.85
CA ARG A 84 -25.23 9.45 -6.96
C ARG A 84 -24.14 8.96 -7.93
N PRO A 85 -24.41 7.93 -8.74
CA PRO A 85 -23.51 7.52 -9.81
C PRO A 85 -23.28 8.67 -10.79
N VAL A 86 -22.02 8.90 -11.15
CA VAL A 86 -21.60 9.95 -12.09
C VAL A 86 -20.73 9.39 -13.22
N GLU A 87 -20.80 10.08 -14.35
CA GLU A 87 -19.83 9.95 -15.45
C GLU A 87 -18.54 10.67 -15.08
N ILE A 88 -17.40 10.17 -15.57
CA ILE A 88 -16.09 10.73 -15.26
C ILE A 88 -15.73 11.76 -16.34
N THR A 89 -15.72 13.05 -15.96
CA THR A 89 -15.62 14.16 -16.92
C THR A 89 -14.35 14.99 -16.83
N GLN A 90 -13.62 14.99 -15.69
CA GLN A 90 -12.47 15.88 -15.45
C GLN A 90 -11.10 15.31 -15.88
N TRP A 91 -11.05 14.50 -16.93
CA TRP A 91 -9.82 13.80 -17.30
C TRP A 91 -8.71 14.71 -17.84
N ASP A 92 -9.07 15.81 -18.52
CA ASP A 92 -8.09 16.71 -19.15
C ASP A 92 -7.18 17.39 -18.12
N GLN A 93 -7.70 17.65 -16.91
CA GLN A 93 -6.91 18.19 -15.80
C GLN A 93 -5.87 17.17 -15.29
N VAL A 94 -6.23 15.89 -15.27
CA VAL A 94 -5.30 14.81 -14.88
C VAL A 94 -4.18 14.68 -15.91
N LEU A 95 -4.50 14.72 -17.21
CA LEU A 95 -3.50 14.68 -18.27
C LEU A 95 -2.50 15.83 -18.14
N THR A 96 -2.99 17.05 -17.88
CA THR A 96 -2.15 18.23 -17.65
C THR A 96 -1.16 18.02 -16.48
N MET A 97 -1.63 17.42 -15.38
CA MET A 97 -0.77 17.08 -14.24
C MET A 97 0.28 16.01 -14.59
N LEU A 98 -0.07 15.02 -15.42
CA LEU A 98 0.83 13.95 -15.82
C LEU A 98 1.92 14.43 -16.77
N ASP A 99 1.58 15.32 -17.71
CA ASP A 99 2.52 15.86 -18.68
C ASP A 99 3.62 16.71 -18.02
N ALA A 100 3.28 17.42 -16.94
CA ALA A 100 4.24 18.20 -16.15
C ALA A 100 5.42 17.36 -15.61
N ARG A 101 5.30 16.02 -15.53
CA ARG A 101 6.38 15.12 -15.10
C ARG A 101 7.54 15.05 -16.08
N TYR A 102 7.32 15.37 -17.34
CA TYR A 102 8.36 15.34 -18.38
C TYR A 102 9.12 16.66 -18.51
N ASP A 103 8.65 17.71 -17.85
CA ASP A 103 9.36 18.97 -17.79
C ASP A 103 10.55 18.86 -16.84
N LYS A 104 11.76 18.83 -17.42
CA LYS A 104 13.02 18.73 -16.67
C LYS A 104 13.33 19.96 -15.82
N SER A 105 12.60 21.08 -16.00
CA SER A 105 12.71 22.26 -15.16
C SER A 105 11.95 22.11 -13.83
N ILE A 106 11.08 21.10 -13.72
CA ILE A 106 10.26 20.83 -12.55
C ILE A 106 10.90 19.71 -11.73
N ILE A 107 10.95 19.89 -10.40
CA ILE A 107 11.27 18.81 -9.45
C ILE A 107 9.95 18.14 -9.05
N PRO A 108 9.68 16.89 -9.48
CA PRO A 108 8.38 16.28 -9.26
C PRO A 108 8.26 15.67 -7.87
N PHE A 109 7.51 16.31 -6.97
CA PHE A 109 7.14 15.76 -5.66
C PHE A 109 5.89 14.87 -5.70
N GLY A 110 5.17 14.82 -6.83
CA GLY A 110 3.92 14.05 -6.99
C GLY A 110 4.07 12.66 -7.61
N GLY A 111 5.30 12.20 -7.86
CA GLY A 111 5.59 10.89 -8.45
C GLY A 111 5.74 9.80 -7.38
N GLY A 112 5.26 8.59 -7.67
CA GLY A 112 5.44 7.39 -6.83
C GLY A 112 6.47 6.40 -7.35
N SER A 113 7.30 6.81 -8.32
CA SER A 113 8.30 5.92 -8.93
C SER A 113 9.49 5.72 -8.00
N PRO A 114 9.99 4.48 -7.84
CA PRO A 114 11.20 4.25 -7.07
C PRO A 114 12.43 4.83 -7.76
N ASP A 115 13.48 5.10 -6.97
CA ASP A 115 14.79 5.47 -7.52
C ASP A 115 15.47 4.23 -8.13
N VAL A 116 15.57 4.22 -9.46
CA VAL A 116 16.15 3.12 -10.24
C VAL A 116 17.66 3.25 -10.50
N THR A 117 18.32 4.23 -9.86
CA THR A 117 19.77 4.46 -10.03
C THR A 117 20.61 3.86 -8.90
N GLN A 118 19.96 3.29 -7.89
CA GLN A 118 20.61 2.84 -6.67
C GLN A 118 21.47 1.57 -6.89
N PRO A 119 22.67 1.47 -6.27
CA PRO A 119 23.52 0.28 -6.35
C PRO A 119 22.87 -1.01 -5.84
N SER A 120 21.82 -0.91 -5.02
CA SER A 120 21.02 -2.03 -4.52
C SER A 120 20.32 -2.82 -5.63
N LEU A 121 20.24 -2.30 -6.85
CA LEU A 121 19.67 -2.99 -8.01
C LEU A 121 20.67 -3.89 -8.75
N LYS A 122 21.98 -3.75 -8.48
CA LYS A 122 23.02 -4.57 -9.14
C LYS A 122 22.81 -6.09 -8.98
N PRO A 123 22.42 -6.61 -7.80
CA PRO A 123 22.11 -8.03 -7.65
C PRO A 123 20.97 -8.47 -8.57
N ILE A 124 19.90 -7.69 -8.68
CA ILE A 124 18.74 -7.99 -9.55
C ILE A 124 19.20 -8.05 -11.01
N TRP A 125 19.98 -7.08 -11.46
CA TRP A 125 20.54 -7.06 -12.82
C TRP A 125 21.39 -8.30 -13.13
N ARG A 126 22.21 -8.73 -12.16
CA ARG A 126 23.05 -9.93 -12.29
C ARG A 126 22.21 -11.19 -12.43
N GLU A 127 21.17 -11.35 -11.62
CA GLU A 127 20.27 -12.50 -11.69
C GLU A 127 19.48 -12.53 -13.00
N LEU A 128 18.99 -11.38 -13.46
CA LEU A 128 18.30 -11.26 -14.76
C LEU A 128 19.23 -11.66 -15.91
N SER A 129 20.46 -11.16 -15.90
CA SER A 129 21.46 -11.50 -16.92
C SER A 129 21.77 -13.01 -16.92
N ARG A 130 21.89 -13.61 -15.74
CA ARG A 130 22.13 -15.06 -15.61
C ARG A 130 20.96 -15.87 -16.15
N ALA A 131 19.72 -15.49 -15.84
CA ALA A 131 18.52 -16.17 -16.34
C ALA A 131 18.44 -16.14 -17.87
N ILE A 132 18.71 -14.98 -18.48
CA ILE A 132 18.73 -14.83 -19.95
C ILE A 132 19.80 -15.72 -20.59
N GLN A 133 21.00 -15.77 -20.00
CA GLN A 133 22.11 -16.57 -20.53
C GLN A 133 21.84 -18.08 -20.51
N HIS A 134 21.14 -18.59 -19.49
CA HIS A 134 20.93 -20.03 -19.33
C HIS A 134 19.61 -20.52 -19.94
N ASN A 135 18.61 -19.64 -20.09
CA ASN A 135 17.26 -20.00 -20.50
C ASN A 135 16.78 -19.20 -21.73
N LEU A 136 17.68 -18.84 -22.65
CA LEU A 136 17.39 -17.92 -23.76
C LEU A 136 16.16 -18.31 -24.59
N THR A 137 16.03 -19.59 -24.96
CA THR A 137 14.88 -20.07 -25.74
C THR A 137 13.58 -19.96 -24.97
N GLU A 138 13.59 -20.16 -23.65
CA GLU A 138 12.42 -20.01 -22.81
C GLU A 138 12.00 -18.54 -22.70
N VAL A 139 12.98 -17.64 -22.51
CA VAL A 139 12.77 -16.20 -22.36
C VAL A 139 12.20 -15.56 -23.63
N LEU A 140 12.58 -16.07 -24.80
CA LEU A 140 12.13 -15.54 -26.10
C LEU A 140 10.80 -16.13 -26.60
N ASN A 141 10.24 -17.10 -25.89
CA ASN A 141 8.96 -17.73 -26.23
C ASN A 141 7.81 -17.20 -25.38
N TYR A 142 6.58 -17.52 -25.80
CA TYR A 142 5.40 -17.26 -24.99
C TYR A 142 5.34 -18.19 -23.78
N ASP A 143 4.95 -17.63 -22.64
CA ASP A 143 4.62 -18.37 -21.44
C ASP A 143 3.17 -18.90 -21.47
N GLU A 144 2.80 -19.67 -20.44
CA GLU A 144 1.40 -20.01 -20.17
C GLU A 144 0.52 -18.76 -20.05
N LEU A 145 -0.75 -18.86 -20.42
CA LEU A 145 -1.72 -17.75 -20.34
C LEU A 145 -1.82 -17.13 -18.94
N ALA A 146 -1.68 -17.96 -17.90
CA ALA A 146 -1.70 -17.49 -16.51
C ALA A 146 -0.35 -16.94 -16.01
N GLY A 147 0.69 -17.06 -16.81
CA GLY A 147 2.08 -16.86 -16.43
C GLY A 147 2.74 -18.12 -15.87
N ARG A 148 4.07 -18.13 -15.88
CA ARG A 148 4.90 -19.27 -15.44
C ARG A 148 4.51 -19.79 -14.07
N ARG A 149 4.33 -21.10 -13.97
CA ARG A 149 3.94 -21.76 -12.73
C ARG A 149 4.94 -21.53 -11.60
N GLU A 150 6.24 -21.62 -11.89
CA GLU A 150 7.30 -21.47 -10.90
C GLU A 150 7.27 -20.08 -10.26
N LEU A 151 7.01 -19.04 -11.06
CA LEU A 151 6.86 -17.67 -10.55
C LEU A 151 5.59 -17.52 -9.71
N ARG A 152 4.45 -18.09 -10.15
CA ARG A 152 3.20 -18.11 -9.38
C ARG A 152 3.40 -18.81 -8.02
N GLU A 153 4.15 -19.90 -7.96
CA GLU A 153 4.47 -20.60 -6.71
C GLU A 153 5.32 -19.73 -5.77
N GLN A 154 6.31 -19.00 -6.28
CA GLN A 154 7.10 -18.07 -5.45
C GLN A 154 6.26 -16.89 -4.94
N ILE A 155 5.37 -16.35 -5.77
CA ILE A 155 4.44 -15.28 -5.36
C ILE A 155 3.48 -15.79 -4.28
N ALA A 156 2.92 -16.98 -4.43
CA ALA A 156 2.06 -17.60 -3.41
C ALA A 156 2.78 -17.74 -2.06
N ARG A 157 4.08 -18.11 -2.07
CA ARG A 157 4.91 -18.15 -0.84
C ARG A 157 5.10 -16.77 -0.23
N LEU A 158 5.39 -15.75 -1.04
CA LEU A 158 5.54 -14.37 -0.56
C LEU A 158 4.22 -13.81 0.00
N MET A 159 3.08 -14.19 -0.58
CA MET A 159 1.76 -13.77 -0.12
C MET A 159 1.38 -14.37 1.24
N LEU A 160 1.95 -15.52 1.60
CA LEU A 160 1.77 -16.13 2.93
C LEU A 160 2.33 -15.24 4.04
N ASP A 161 3.48 -14.58 3.81
CA ASP A 161 4.07 -13.63 4.76
C ASP A 161 3.17 -12.40 4.96
N GLY A 162 2.38 -12.05 3.95
CA GLY A 162 1.32 -11.02 4.00
C GLY A 162 -0.03 -11.50 4.53
N GLY A 163 -0.13 -12.76 4.98
CA GLY A 163 -1.36 -13.34 5.55
C GLY A 163 -2.39 -13.81 4.52
N SER A 164 -2.04 -13.87 3.23
CA SER A 164 -2.92 -14.36 2.17
C SER A 164 -2.57 -15.80 1.81
N VAL A 165 -3.55 -16.71 1.95
CA VAL A 165 -3.39 -18.13 1.65
C VAL A 165 -3.98 -18.40 0.26
N VAL A 166 -3.11 -18.50 -0.74
CA VAL A 166 -3.46 -18.79 -2.14
C VAL A 166 -2.49 -19.82 -2.71
N THR A 167 -2.91 -20.52 -3.76
CA THR A 167 -2.07 -21.44 -4.52
C THR A 167 -1.66 -20.82 -5.85
N ALA A 168 -0.74 -21.46 -6.57
CA ALA A 168 -0.37 -21.01 -7.91
C ALA A 168 -1.58 -20.97 -8.86
N ASP A 169 -2.55 -21.88 -8.68
CA ASP A 169 -3.73 -21.99 -9.55
C ASP A 169 -4.75 -20.87 -9.30
N ASP A 170 -4.64 -20.14 -8.19
CA ASP A 170 -5.44 -18.96 -7.88
C ASP A 170 -4.85 -17.66 -8.47
N LEU A 171 -3.66 -17.72 -9.09
CA LEU A 171 -2.89 -16.56 -9.53
C LEU A 171 -2.87 -16.40 -11.05
N LEU A 172 -3.09 -15.16 -11.50
CA LEU A 172 -2.91 -14.72 -12.87
C LEU A 172 -1.83 -13.62 -12.92
N LEU A 173 -0.74 -13.85 -13.64
CA LEU A 173 0.32 -12.86 -13.80
C LEU A 173 -0.06 -11.83 -14.87
N THR A 174 0.23 -10.56 -14.60
CA THR A 174 0.02 -9.46 -15.54
C THR A 174 1.21 -8.52 -15.54
N SER A 175 1.31 -7.66 -16.55
CA SER A 175 2.39 -6.67 -16.66
C SER A 175 2.31 -5.52 -15.66
N GLY A 176 1.29 -5.49 -14.79
CA GLY A 176 1.14 -4.47 -13.75
C GLY A 176 -0.28 -4.37 -13.21
N CYS A 177 -0.44 -3.58 -12.14
CA CYS A 177 -1.72 -3.42 -11.45
C CYS A 177 -2.85 -2.91 -12.35
N HIS A 178 -2.53 -2.04 -13.32
CA HIS A 178 -3.53 -1.54 -14.26
C HIS A 178 -4.12 -2.67 -15.13
N SER A 179 -3.27 -3.55 -15.67
CA SER A 179 -3.70 -4.72 -16.45
C SER A 179 -4.49 -5.72 -15.62
N ALA A 180 -4.05 -5.97 -14.37
CA ALA A 180 -4.78 -6.83 -13.45
C ALA A 180 -6.19 -6.30 -13.15
N LEU A 181 -6.30 -5.01 -12.81
CA LEU A 181 -7.59 -4.39 -12.50
C LEU A 181 -8.50 -4.35 -13.74
N SER A 182 -7.96 -4.09 -14.94
CA SER A 182 -8.79 -4.09 -16.15
C SER A 182 -9.35 -5.47 -16.47
N LEU A 183 -8.55 -6.53 -16.31
CA LEU A 183 -9.02 -7.90 -16.52
C LEU A 183 -10.06 -8.31 -15.48
N ALA A 184 -9.88 -7.89 -14.22
CA ALA A 184 -10.85 -8.13 -13.16
C ALA A 184 -12.19 -7.41 -13.45
N LEU A 185 -12.15 -6.18 -13.95
CA LEU A 185 -13.36 -5.44 -14.31
C LEU A 185 -14.05 -6.04 -15.54
N LEU A 186 -13.28 -6.37 -16.59
CA LEU A 186 -13.81 -6.98 -17.82
C LEU A 186 -14.45 -8.35 -17.60
N SER A 187 -13.99 -9.11 -16.59
CA SER A 187 -14.55 -10.43 -16.30
C SER A 187 -15.87 -10.37 -15.53
N VAL A 188 -16.14 -9.27 -14.81
CA VAL A 188 -17.30 -9.18 -13.91
C VAL A 188 -18.28 -8.05 -14.24
N CYS A 189 -17.90 -7.08 -15.08
CA CYS A 189 -18.71 -5.89 -15.39
C CYS A 189 -19.06 -5.77 -16.87
N GLN A 190 -20.11 -5.00 -17.15
CA GLN A 190 -20.49 -4.54 -18.48
C GLN A 190 -20.56 -3.00 -18.51
N PRO A 191 -20.40 -2.37 -19.68
CA PRO A 191 -20.60 -0.92 -19.80
C PRO A 191 -21.93 -0.48 -19.19
N GLY A 192 -21.91 0.57 -18.37
CA GLY A 192 -23.04 1.08 -17.62
C GLY A 192 -23.18 0.52 -16.19
N ASP A 193 -22.48 -0.57 -15.83
CA ASP A 193 -22.43 -1.06 -14.45
C ASP A 193 -21.82 -0.02 -13.51
N ILE A 194 -22.22 -0.06 -12.24
CA ILE A 194 -21.82 0.92 -11.21
C ILE A 194 -20.73 0.31 -10.31
N ILE A 195 -19.62 1.02 -10.14
CA ILE A 195 -18.54 0.67 -9.23
C ILE A 195 -18.45 1.68 -8.10
N ALA A 196 -18.35 1.21 -6.86
CA ALA A 196 -18.07 2.05 -5.71
C ALA A 196 -16.56 2.26 -5.52
N VAL A 197 -16.15 3.49 -5.25
CA VAL A 197 -14.75 3.86 -5.00
C VAL A 197 -14.65 4.81 -3.80
N GLU A 198 -13.48 4.84 -3.19
CA GLU A 198 -13.09 5.83 -2.18
C GLU A 198 -13.08 7.25 -2.77
N SER A 199 -13.39 8.27 -1.98
CA SER A 199 -13.26 9.67 -2.39
C SER A 199 -12.34 10.44 -1.44
N PRO A 200 -11.21 11.00 -1.90
CA PRO A 200 -10.68 10.91 -3.26
C PRO A 200 -10.16 9.50 -3.61
N CYS A 201 -10.23 9.16 -4.91
CA CYS A 201 -9.66 7.93 -5.48
C CYS A 201 -8.39 8.24 -6.28
N TYR A 202 -7.51 7.25 -6.44
CA TYR A 202 -6.42 7.32 -7.41
C TYR A 202 -6.96 7.54 -8.84
N TYR A 203 -6.45 8.58 -9.51
CA TYR A 203 -6.92 8.98 -10.84
C TYR A 203 -6.84 7.86 -11.89
N GLY A 204 -5.87 6.93 -11.78
CA GLY A 204 -5.72 5.83 -12.73
C GLY A 204 -6.87 4.83 -12.66
N THR A 205 -7.48 4.66 -11.47
CA THR A 205 -8.72 3.89 -11.31
C THR A 205 -9.86 4.56 -12.05
N MET A 206 -10.04 5.88 -11.86
CA MET A 206 -11.08 6.65 -12.54
C MET A 206 -10.91 6.60 -14.07
N GLN A 207 -9.68 6.78 -14.57
CA GLN A 207 -9.38 6.64 -15.99
C GLN A 207 -9.86 5.29 -16.56
N MET A 208 -9.59 4.21 -15.83
CA MET A 208 -9.93 2.86 -16.27
C MET A 208 -11.43 2.62 -16.27
N LEU A 209 -12.14 3.03 -15.22
CA LEU A 209 -13.60 2.94 -15.16
C LEU A 209 -14.25 3.69 -16.32
N ARG A 210 -13.75 4.91 -16.62
CA ARG A 210 -14.20 5.69 -17.78
C ARG A 210 -13.96 4.97 -19.09
N GLY A 211 -12.75 4.43 -19.30
CA GLY A 211 -12.38 3.73 -20.52
C GLY A 211 -13.20 2.47 -20.79
N LEU A 212 -13.72 1.84 -19.74
CA LEU A 212 -14.60 0.68 -19.81
C LEU A 212 -16.10 1.05 -19.90
N GLY A 213 -16.44 2.34 -19.89
CA GLY A 213 -17.82 2.82 -19.90
C GLY A 213 -18.58 2.50 -18.61
N LEU A 214 -17.87 2.35 -17.48
CA LEU A 214 -18.47 2.10 -16.17
C LEU A 214 -18.84 3.42 -15.49
N LYS A 215 -19.89 3.38 -14.67
CA LYS A 215 -20.31 4.49 -13.82
C LYS A 215 -19.67 4.35 -12.44
N THR A 216 -19.46 5.47 -11.76
CA THR A 216 -18.81 5.46 -10.45
C THR A 216 -19.69 6.10 -9.40
N ILE A 217 -19.81 5.46 -8.24
CA ILE A 217 -20.32 6.09 -7.02
C ILE A 217 -19.17 6.29 -6.04
N GLU A 218 -18.95 7.53 -5.67
CA GLU A 218 -17.89 7.91 -4.73
C GLU A 218 -18.41 7.83 -3.30
N ILE A 219 -17.66 7.14 -2.44
CA ILE A 219 -17.97 6.99 -1.03
C ILE A 219 -17.06 7.91 -0.21
N PRO A 220 -17.59 8.67 0.76
CA PRO A 220 -16.78 9.49 1.65
C PRO A 220 -15.66 8.67 2.31
N THR A 221 -14.44 9.21 2.30
CA THR A 221 -13.26 8.59 2.90
C THR A 221 -12.64 9.54 3.90
N ASP A 222 -12.41 9.03 5.10
CA ASP A 222 -11.71 9.71 6.17
C ASP A 222 -10.21 9.35 6.11
N PRO A 223 -9.30 10.33 6.24
CA PRO A 223 -7.86 10.09 6.12
C PRO A 223 -7.22 9.43 7.33
N GLU A 224 -7.98 9.02 8.34
CA GLU A 224 -7.48 8.20 9.46
C GLU A 224 -8.14 6.82 9.45
N THR A 225 -9.45 6.78 9.25
CA THR A 225 -10.28 5.57 9.42
C THR A 225 -10.70 4.92 8.09
N GLY A 226 -10.39 5.57 6.97
CA GLY A 226 -10.67 5.08 5.62
C GLY A 226 -12.12 5.31 5.17
N ILE A 227 -12.57 4.50 4.22
CA ILE A 227 -13.90 4.61 3.62
C ILE A 227 -15.01 4.53 4.69
N SER A 228 -16.05 5.35 4.56
CA SER A 228 -17.25 5.25 5.38
C SER A 228 -18.04 4.00 4.98
N ILE A 229 -17.98 2.99 5.84
CA ILE A 229 -18.72 1.74 5.65
C ILE A 229 -20.22 2.00 5.71
N GLU A 230 -20.66 2.92 6.56
CA GLU A 230 -22.06 3.33 6.69
C GLU A 230 -22.60 3.94 5.39
N ALA A 231 -21.81 4.81 4.75
CA ALA A 231 -22.17 5.39 3.46
C ALA A 231 -22.10 4.35 2.32
N LEU A 232 -21.18 3.39 2.39
CA LEU A 232 -21.11 2.28 1.44
C LEU A 232 -22.35 1.37 1.54
N GLU A 233 -22.78 1.01 2.75
CA GLU A 233 -24.00 0.23 3.01
C GLU A 233 -25.23 0.94 2.43
N LEU A 234 -25.39 2.24 2.70
CA LEU A 234 -26.48 3.03 2.15
C LEU A 234 -26.45 3.05 0.60
N ALA A 235 -25.25 3.17 0.01
CA ALA A 235 -25.09 3.16 -1.44
C ALA A 235 -25.46 1.79 -2.05
N LEU A 236 -25.12 0.70 -1.36
CA LEU A 236 -25.46 -0.68 -1.76
C LEU A 236 -26.95 -0.96 -1.71
N ASP A 237 -27.67 -0.35 -0.77
CA ASP A 237 -29.14 -0.46 -0.69
C ASP A 237 -29.85 0.34 -1.78
N GLN A 238 -29.25 1.46 -2.21
CA GLN A 238 -29.87 2.39 -3.16
C GLN A 238 -29.54 2.08 -4.63
N TRP A 239 -28.38 1.50 -4.91
CA TRP A 239 -27.86 1.34 -6.26
C TRP A 239 -27.40 -0.09 -6.53
N PRO A 240 -27.57 -0.61 -7.77
CA PRO A 240 -27.07 -1.92 -8.15
C PRO A 240 -25.54 -1.91 -8.37
N ILE A 241 -24.79 -1.73 -7.28
CA ILE A 241 -23.32 -1.66 -7.29
C ILE A 241 -22.76 -3.04 -7.63
N LYS A 242 -21.97 -3.12 -8.70
CA LYS A 242 -21.39 -4.36 -9.22
C LYS A 242 -20.14 -4.80 -8.46
N GLY A 243 -19.39 -3.83 -7.95
CA GLY A 243 -18.15 -4.07 -7.22
C GLY A 243 -17.66 -2.83 -6.48
N VAL A 244 -16.70 -3.04 -5.56
CA VAL A 244 -16.02 -1.99 -4.81
C VAL A 244 -14.52 -2.08 -5.07
N ILE A 245 -13.88 -0.93 -5.33
CA ILE A 245 -12.43 -0.80 -5.42
C ILE A 245 -11.94 0.03 -4.23
N LEU A 246 -11.01 -0.55 -3.46
CA LEU A 246 -10.49 0.06 -2.24
C LEU A 246 -8.99 -0.19 -2.07
N VAL A 247 -8.29 0.80 -1.51
CA VAL A 247 -6.87 0.74 -1.14
C VAL A 247 -6.75 0.96 0.37
N PRO A 248 -6.98 -0.09 1.19
CA PRO A 248 -7.03 0.02 2.65
C PRO A 248 -5.66 0.15 3.33
N ASN A 249 -4.57 -0.17 2.64
CA ASN A 249 -3.20 -0.06 3.14
C ASN A 249 -2.42 0.94 2.30
N CYS A 250 -1.86 1.96 2.92
CA CYS A 250 -1.11 3.02 2.25
C CYS A 250 -1.94 3.65 1.12
N ASN A 251 -3.14 4.14 1.46
CA ASN A 251 -4.09 4.68 0.50
C ASN A 251 -3.46 5.75 -0.40
N ASN A 252 -3.86 5.78 -1.67
CA ASN A 252 -3.50 6.84 -2.59
C ASN A 252 -4.80 7.59 -3.00
N PRO A 253 -4.97 8.88 -2.65
CA PRO A 253 -3.90 9.82 -2.27
C PRO A 253 -3.74 10.14 -0.78
N LEU A 254 -4.60 9.61 0.10
CA LEU A 254 -4.67 10.10 1.49
C LEU A 254 -3.58 9.53 2.43
N GLY A 255 -2.88 8.48 2.04
CA GLY A 255 -1.75 7.91 2.79
C GLY A 255 -2.12 7.10 4.02
N PHE A 256 -3.41 6.92 4.33
CA PHE A 256 -3.85 6.21 5.53
C PHE A 256 -3.65 4.70 5.45
N ILE A 257 -3.66 4.07 6.63
CA ILE A 257 -3.83 2.63 6.79
C ILE A 257 -5.13 2.43 7.57
N MET A 258 -6.10 1.78 6.94
CA MET A 258 -7.41 1.54 7.52
C MET A 258 -7.27 0.64 8.76
N PRO A 259 -7.92 0.94 9.89
CA PRO A 259 -7.90 0.07 11.06
C PRO A 259 -8.42 -1.33 10.73
N ASP A 260 -7.77 -2.38 11.25
CA ASP A 260 -8.12 -3.77 10.93
C ASP A 260 -9.56 -4.14 11.31
N ALA A 261 -10.09 -3.57 12.39
CA ALA A 261 -11.49 -3.75 12.76
C ALA A 261 -12.44 -3.25 11.66
N ARG A 262 -12.12 -2.12 11.02
CA ARG A 262 -12.90 -1.58 9.89
C ARG A 262 -12.68 -2.40 8.62
N LYS A 263 -11.44 -2.84 8.33
CA LYS A 263 -11.17 -3.75 7.20
C LYS A 263 -12.02 -5.01 7.27
N ARG A 264 -12.11 -5.65 8.46
CA ARG A 264 -12.92 -6.84 8.69
C ARG A 264 -14.40 -6.57 8.43
N ARG A 265 -14.93 -5.48 8.99
CA ARG A 265 -16.34 -5.09 8.80
C ARG A 265 -16.67 -4.82 7.32
N GLY A 266 -15.78 -4.13 6.60
CA GLY A 266 -15.91 -3.94 5.14
C GLY A 266 -15.74 -5.22 4.33
N ALA A 267 -15.11 -6.26 4.90
CA ALA A 267 -14.90 -7.57 4.30
C ALA A 267 -15.99 -8.60 4.64
N GLU A 268 -16.98 -8.27 5.48
CA GLU A 268 -18.09 -9.18 5.78
C GLU A 268 -18.97 -9.42 4.54
N PRO A 269 -19.40 -10.66 4.25
CA PRO A 269 -20.18 -10.96 3.05
C PRO A 269 -21.43 -10.09 2.97
N CYS A 270 -21.56 -9.32 1.89
CA CYS A 270 -22.76 -8.52 1.64
C CYS A 270 -23.58 -9.25 0.57
N PRO A 271 -24.85 -9.63 0.84
CA PRO A 271 -25.66 -10.45 -0.08
C PRO A 271 -25.84 -9.84 -1.47
N THR A 272 -25.71 -8.52 -1.58
CA THR A 272 -25.88 -7.74 -2.81
C THR A 272 -24.58 -7.54 -3.60
N LEU A 273 -23.40 -7.76 -3.00
CA LEU A 273 -22.10 -7.57 -3.65
C LEU A 273 -21.53 -8.90 -4.13
N ARG A 274 -21.26 -8.99 -5.44
CA ARG A 274 -20.65 -10.18 -6.04
C ARG A 274 -19.12 -10.18 -5.98
N TYR A 275 -18.46 -9.01 -5.93
CA TYR A 275 -16.99 -8.92 -6.05
C TYR A 275 -16.38 -7.78 -5.23
N ARG A 276 -15.19 -8.04 -4.66
CA ARG A 276 -14.39 -7.06 -3.93
C ARG A 276 -12.94 -7.14 -4.40
N TYR A 277 -12.37 -6.01 -4.78
CA TYR A 277 -10.93 -5.91 -5.04
C TYR A 277 -10.25 -5.25 -3.85
N PHE A 278 -9.45 -6.02 -3.11
CA PHE A 278 -8.61 -5.53 -2.02
C PHE A 278 -7.18 -5.44 -2.52
N ARG A 279 -6.59 -4.24 -2.42
CA ARG A 279 -5.14 -4.11 -2.45
C ARG A 279 -4.61 -4.23 -1.02
N GLY A 280 -4.03 -5.39 -0.71
CA GLY A 280 -3.31 -5.64 0.54
C GLY A 280 -2.09 -4.76 0.70
#